data_AF-A0A3M1Q5L2-F1
#
_entry.id   AF-A0A3M1Q5L2-F1
#
_cell.length_a   1.000
_cell.length_b   1.000
_cell.length_c   1.000
_cell.angle_alpha   90.00
_cell.angle_beta   90.00
_cell.angle_gamma   90.00
#
_symmetry.space_group_name_H-M   'P 1'
#
loop_
_entity.id
_entity.type
_entity.pdbx_description
1 polymer ?
#
loop_
_entity_poly.entity_id
_entity_poly.type
_entity_poly.pdbx_seq_one_letter_code
_entity_poly.pdbx_strand_id
1 'polypeptide(L)'
;MTGQGFRAGKGTGNGEWRAGWARFGPQSTRTETVKGLFLDEFLSFLEEAHSWRLAEDVSSALGGAVFLWTSDYPPEMLERLVATAAALSGERREQLARQYGRHLFRLLERRFPELVLVPRDGFSFLVQLPARLALKLGVWLEDGRVPGIAILREGEKAMVRLTLSGDSIGHVAEGFLKAMCEHFGDTVLARMEQDAEGGTVFTLLRQKGAAARTRRIVPLRAPVPL
;
A
#
# COMPACT_ATOMS: atom_id res chain seq x y z
N MET A 1 -46.37 32.04 -5.47
CA MET A 1 -45.05 31.85 -4.85
C MET A 1 -44.69 30.39 -5.01
N THR A 2 -43.87 30.11 -6.02
CA THR A 2 -43.63 28.78 -6.58
C THR A 2 -42.37 28.19 -5.93
N GLY A 3 -42.53 27.10 -5.19
CA GLY A 3 -41.41 26.34 -4.63
C GLY A 3 -40.76 25.48 -5.73
N GLN A 4 -39.53 25.82 -6.10
CA GLN A 4 -38.68 24.99 -6.95
C GLN A 4 -38.10 23.84 -6.12
N GLY A 5 -38.60 22.62 -6.36
CA GLY A 5 -38.01 21.39 -5.85
C GLY A 5 -36.66 21.12 -6.52
N PHE A 6 -35.64 20.93 -5.69
CA PHE A 6 -34.30 20.52 -6.09
C PHE A 6 -34.35 19.06 -6.58
N ARG A 7 -34.23 18.83 -7.89
CA ARG A 7 -34.08 17.50 -8.48
C ARG A 7 -32.68 16.97 -8.15
N ALA A 8 -32.61 15.85 -7.45
CA ALA A 8 -31.40 15.04 -7.34
C ALA A 8 -30.93 14.61 -8.73
N GLY A 9 -29.76 15.11 -9.15
CA GLY A 9 -29.07 14.66 -10.34
C GLY A 9 -28.63 13.21 -10.17
N LYS A 10 -29.11 12.33 -11.06
CA LYS A 10 -28.64 10.95 -11.18
C LYS A 10 -27.15 10.97 -11.52
N GLY A 11 -26.32 10.44 -10.63
CA GLY A 11 -24.88 10.28 -10.84
C GLY A 11 -24.60 9.25 -11.93
N THR A 12 -24.19 9.73 -13.11
CA THR A 12 -23.70 8.93 -14.24
C THR A 12 -22.21 8.57 -14.06
N GLY A 13 -21.84 8.02 -12.90
CA GLY A 13 -20.43 7.76 -12.55
C GLY A 13 -20.01 6.30 -12.50
N ASN A 14 -20.95 5.34 -12.45
CA ASN A 14 -20.64 3.92 -12.18
C ASN A 14 -20.39 3.07 -13.44
N GLY A 15 -20.66 3.58 -14.65
CA GLY A 15 -20.61 2.79 -15.89
C GLY A 15 -19.23 2.72 -16.54
N GLU A 16 -18.53 3.84 -16.63
CA GLU A 16 -17.31 3.96 -17.46
C GLU A 16 -16.10 3.21 -16.88
N TRP A 17 -16.00 3.11 -15.55
CA TRP A 17 -14.86 2.47 -14.89
C TRP A 17 -14.92 0.94 -14.87
N ARG A 18 -16.13 0.35 -14.96
CA ARG A 18 -16.31 -1.12 -15.00
C ARG A 18 -15.63 -1.72 -16.23
N ALA A 19 -15.69 -1.02 -17.37
CA ALA A 19 -14.97 -1.40 -18.59
C ALA A 19 -13.44 -1.29 -18.41
N GLY A 20 -12.98 -0.30 -17.63
CA GLY A 20 -11.58 -0.10 -17.28
C GLY A 20 -10.98 -1.20 -16.41
N TRP A 21 -11.79 -1.91 -15.61
CA TRP A 21 -11.35 -3.09 -14.84
C TRP A 21 -11.51 -4.40 -15.62
N ALA A 22 -12.47 -4.48 -16.56
CA ALA A 22 -12.73 -5.66 -17.37
C ALA A 22 -11.51 -6.12 -18.21
N ARG A 23 -10.59 -5.20 -18.56
CA ARG A 23 -9.31 -5.51 -19.22
C ARG A 23 -8.31 -6.29 -18.36
N PHE A 24 -8.51 -6.37 -17.05
CA PHE A 24 -7.68 -7.19 -16.17
C PHE A 24 -8.18 -8.66 -16.06
N GLY A 25 -9.25 -9.00 -16.80
CA GLY A 25 -9.79 -10.36 -16.89
C GLY A 25 -10.45 -10.84 -15.58
N PRO A 26 -11.23 -11.93 -15.61
CA PRO A 26 -11.59 -12.63 -14.40
C PRO A 26 -10.30 -13.08 -13.71
N GLN A 27 -10.14 -12.72 -12.43
CA GLN A 27 -9.00 -13.19 -11.65
C GLN A 27 -9.06 -14.71 -11.63
N SER A 28 -8.04 -15.36 -12.18
CA SER A 28 -7.89 -16.80 -12.12
C SER A 28 -7.96 -17.25 -10.66
N THR A 29 -8.52 -18.44 -10.41
CA THR A 29 -8.64 -19.21 -9.16
C THR A 29 -7.33 -19.47 -8.39
N ARG A 30 -6.44 -18.48 -8.28
CA ARG A 30 -5.10 -18.62 -7.68
C ARG A 30 -5.04 -17.99 -6.29
N THR A 31 -4.39 -18.70 -5.38
CA THR A 31 -4.21 -18.34 -3.97
C THR A 31 -3.44 -17.02 -3.83
N GLU A 32 -4.07 -16.04 -3.18
CA GLU A 32 -3.43 -14.81 -2.74
C GLU A 32 -2.28 -15.12 -1.77
N THR A 33 -1.15 -14.43 -1.86
CA THR A 33 -0.02 -14.62 -0.93
C THR A 33 0.64 -13.30 -0.53
N VAL A 34 1.24 -13.30 0.65
CA VAL A 34 2.08 -12.22 1.18
C VAL A 34 3.50 -12.77 1.38
N LYS A 35 4.52 -11.98 1.01
CA LYS A 35 5.93 -12.38 1.22
C LYS A 35 6.30 -12.29 2.70
N GLY A 36 7.09 -13.26 3.17
CA GLY A 36 7.57 -13.33 4.55
C GLY A 36 8.29 -12.08 5.02
N LEU A 37 8.98 -11.37 4.11
CA LEU A 37 9.56 -10.04 4.40
C LEU A 37 8.54 -9.07 5.03
N PHE A 38 7.31 -9.01 4.52
CA PHE A 38 6.27 -8.11 5.08
C PHE A 38 5.70 -8.59 6.40
N LEU A 39 5.94 -9.85 6.80
CA LEU A 39 5.49 -10.37 8.09
C LEU A 39 6.59 -10.18 9.13
N ASP A 40 7.84 -10.44 8.76
CA ASP A 40 9.03 -10.19 9.57
C ASP A 40 9.19 -8.69 9.88
N GLU A 41 9.04 -7.84 8.86
CA GLU A 41 9.08 -6.38 9.03
C GLU A 41 7.96 -5.86 9.94
N PHE A 42 6.81 -6.55 10.02
CA PHE A 42 5.76 -6.19 10.96
C PHE A 42 6.22 -6.39 12.41
N LEU A 43 6.91 -7.50 12.71
CA LEU A 43 7.48 -7.72 14.03
C LEU A 43 8.53 -6.66 14.34
N SER A 44 9.43 -6.36 13.40
CA SER A 44 10.42 -5.29 13.55
C SER A 44 9.78 -3.92 13.79
N PHE A 45 8.68 -3.61 13.11
CA PHE A 45 7.87 -2.42 13.36
C PHE A 45 7.34 -2.38 14.80
N LEU A 46 6.84 -3.50 15.33
CA LEU A 46 6.38 -3.56 16.71
C LEU A 46 7.50 -3.30 17.72
N GLU A 47 8.69 -3.81 17.46
CA GLU A 47 9.88 -3.56 18.28
C GLU A 47 10.25 -2.07 18.30
N GLU A 48 10.32 -1.44 17.11
CA GLU A 48 10.71 -0.04 16.94
C GLU A 48 9.65 0.94 17.49
N ALA A 49 8.37 0.70 17.19
CA ALA A 49 7.29 1.66 17.47
C ALA A 49 6.64 1.48 18.85
N HIS A 50 6.73 0.28 19.43
CA HIS A 50 6.11 -0.04 20.72
C HIS A 50 7.16 -0.57 21.69
N SER A 51 7.49 -1.86 21.61
CA SER A 51 8.52 -2.50 22.44
C SER A 51 8.87 -3.87 21.89
N TRP A 52 10.10 -4.29 22.12
CA TRP A 52 10.56 -5.66 21.81
C TRP A 52 9.66 -6.73 22.46
N ARG A 53 9.15 -6.46 23.66
CA ARG A 53 8.28 -7.39 24.40
C ARG A 53 6.94 -7.60 23.70
N LEU A 54 6.34 -6.55 23.14
CA LEU A 54 5.10 -6.69 22.37
C LEU A 54 5.32 -7.56 21.13
N ALA A 55 6.43 -7.37 20.41
CA ALA A 55 6.76 -8.19 19.25
C ALA A 55 6.94 -9.67 19.62
N GLU A 56 7.64 -9.95 20.73
CA GLU A 56 7.82 -11.31 21.27
C GLU A 56 6.49 -11.94 21.70
N ASP A 57 5.63 -11.20 22.41
CA ASP A 57 4.32 -11.67 22.85
C ASP A 57 3.41 -12.01 21.65
N VAL A 58 3.44 -11.18 20.60
CA VAL A 58 2.72 -11.43 19.34
C VAL A 58 3.23 -12.68 18.63
N SER A 59 4.56 -12.82 18.48
CA SER A 59 5.16 -14.00 17.85
C SER A 59 4.83 -15.28 18.64
N SER A 60 4.94 -15.23 19.97
CA SER A 60 4.64 -16.34 20.87
C SER A 60 3.17 -16.76 20.81
N ALA A 61 2.24 -15.80 20.78
CA ALA A 61 0.80 -16.06 20.63
C ALA A 61 0.45 -16.75 19.30
N LEU A 62 1.33 -16.66 18.30
CA LEU A 62 1.20 -17.34 17.00
C LEU A 62 2.09 -18.60 16.88
N GLY A 63 2.59 -19.11 18.00
CA GLY A 63 3.37 -20.35 18.06
C GLY A 63 4.87 -20.14 17.82
N GLY A 64 5.41 -18.97 18.13
CA GLY A 64 6.80 -18.61 17.85
C GLY A 64 7.02 -18.39 16.36
N ALA A 65 6.17 -17.57 15.75
CA ALA A 65 6.18 -17.35 14.31
C ALA A 65 7.55 -16.82 13.82
N VAL A 66 8.15 -17.55 12.89
CA VAL A 66 9.38 -17.17 12.17
C VAL A 66 9.07 -17.12 10.68
N PHE A 67 9.34 -15.97 10.05
CA PHE A 67 9.04 -15.75 8.65
C PHE A 67 10.32 -15.74 7.82
N LEU A 68 10.39 -16.60 6.81
CA LEU A 68 11.48 -16.60 5.86
C LEU A 68 11.21 -15.55 4.79
N TRP A 69 12.18 -14.65 4.59
CA TRP A 69 12.07 -13.48 3.70
C TRP A 69 11.42 -13.79 2.35
N THR A 70 11.86 -14.85 1.68
CA THR A 70 11.47 -15.20 0.29
C THR A 70 10.23 -16.09 0.20
N SER A 71 9.77 -16.65 1.33
CA SER A 71 8.63 -17.56 1.38
C SER A 71 7.30 -16.83 1.18
N ASP A 72 6.35 -17.53 0.58
CA ASP A 72 4.96 -17.09 0.43
C ASP A 72 4.11 -17.60 1.58
N TYR A 73 3.28 -16.72 2.14
CA TYR A 73 2.37 -16.99 3.24
C TYR A 73 0.94 -16.60 2.86
N PRO A 74 -0.09 -17.24 3.45
CA PRO A 74 -1.46 -16.81 3.28
C PRO A 74 -1.69 -15.37 3.81
N PRO A 75 -2.50 -14.52 3.16
CA PRO A 75 -2.76 -13.14 3.59
C PRO A 75 -3.33 -13.04 5.02
N GLU A 76 -4.05 -14.07 5.45
CA GLU A 76 -4.60 -14.21 6.81
C GLU A 76 -3.51 -14.17 7.89
N MET A 77 -2.26 -14.48 7.53
CA MET A 77 -1.15 -14.38 8.47
C MET A 77 -0.89 -12.94 8.90
N LEU A 78 -0.97 -11.97 7.97
CA LEU A 78 -0.85 -10.56 8.33
C LEU A 78 -2.06 -10.10 9.15
N GLU A 79 -3.27 -10.53 8.79
CA GLU A 79 -4.48 -10.24 9.56
C GLU A 79 -4.35 -10.73 11.02
N ARG A 80 -3.84 -11.95 11.21
CA ARG A 80 -3.59 -12.51 12.55
C ARG A 80 -2.54 -11.72 13.31
N LEU A 81 -1.43 -11.36 12.68
CA LEU A 81 -0.39 -10.55 13.32
C LEU A 81 -0.93 -9.21 13.80
N VAL A 82 -1.64 -8.48 12.94
CA VAL A 82 -2.21 -7.16 13.28
C VAL A 82 -3.30 -7.30 14.35
N ALA A 83 -4.17 -8.30 14.25
CA ALA A 83 -5.23 -8.53 15.23
C ALA A 83 -4.67 -8.88 16.61
N THR A 84 -3.67 -9.77 16.67
CA THR A 84 -2.99 -10.14 17.93
C THR A 84 -2.29 -8.93 18.54
N ALA A 85 -1.53 -8.18 17.75
CA ALA A 85 -0.83 -7.00 18.22
C ALA A 85 -1.80 -5.91 18.74
N ALA A 86 -2.90 -5.67 18.04
CA ALA A 86 -3.95 -4.74 18.47
C ALA A 86 -4.61 -5.19 19.79
N ALA A 87 -4.90 -6.48 19.94
CA ALA A 87 -5.46 -7.03 21.17
C ALA A 87 -4.52 -6.88 22.37
N LEU A 88 -3.22 -7.11 22.17
CA LEU A 88 -2.21 -7.02 23.23
C LEU A 88 -1.83 -5.59 23.58
N SER A 89 -1.80 -4.67 22.61
CA SER A 89 -1.46 -3.26 22.85
C SER A 89 -2.65 -2.40 23.30
N GLY A 90 -3.87 -2.88 23.07
CA GLY A 90 -5.10 -2.11 23.27
C GLY A 90 -5.37 -1.07 22.17
N GLU A 91 -4.57 -1.05 21.10
CA GLU A 91 -4.81 -0.16 19.96
C GLU A 91 -5.92 -0.66 19.04
N ARG A 92 -6.53 0.28 18.31
CA ARG A 92 -7.47 -0.09 17.25
C ARG A 92 -6.70 -0.74 16.09
N ARG A 93 -7.17 -1.90 15.65
CA ARG A 93 -6.60 -2.69 14.55
C ARG A 93 -6.34 -1.85 13.29
N GLU A 94 -7.31 -1.01 12.89
CA GLU A 94 -7.19 -0.18 11.68
C GLU A 94 -6.11 0.90 11.82
N GLN A 95 -5.92 1.41 13.04
CA GLN A 95 -4.90 2.39 13.35
C GLN A 95 -3.50 1.76 13.33
N LEU A 96 -3.34 0.58 13.93
CA LEU A 96 -2.07 -0.16 13.92
C LEU A 96 -1.68 -0.55 12.48
N ALA A 97 -2.63 -1.06 11.70
CA ALA A 97 -2.42 -1.37 10.28
C ALA A 97 -1.95 -0.14 9.48
N ARG A 98 -2.60 1.02 9.66
CA ARG A 98 -2.16 2.27 9.01
C ARG A 98 -0.76 2.69 9.43
N GLN A 99 -0.41 2.56 10.71
CA GLN A 99 0.94 2.87 11.20
C GLN A 99 1.97 1.97 10.53
N TYR A 100 1.69 0.67 10.43
CA TYR A 100 2.55 -0.26 9.73
C TYR A 100 2.70 0.08 8.24
N GLY A 101 1.63 0.46 7.56
CA GLY A 101 1.70 0.96 6.18
C GLY A 101 2.63 2.16 6.00
N ARG A 102 2.60 3.11 6.93
CA ARG A 102 3.52 4.26 6.93
C ARG A 102 4.96 3.83 7.20
N HIS A 103 5.15 2.86 8.11
CA HIS A 103 6.46 2.26 8.39
C HIS A 103 7.07 1.63 7.14
N LEU A 104 6.28 0.85 6.38
CA LEU A 104 6.73 0.25 5.12
C LEU A 104 7.19 1.30 4.10
N PHE A 105 6.51 2.43 3.98
CA PHE A 105 6.98 3.51 3.09
C PHE A 105 8.32 4.08 3.57
N ARG A 106 8.50 4.32 4.87
CA ARG A 106 9.78 4.77 5.45
C ARG A 106 10.89 3.74 5.29
N LEU A 107 10.56 2.46 5.35
CA LEU A 107 11.52 1.40 5.05
C LEU A 107 12.04 1.54 3.62
N LEU A 108 11.18 1.84 2.64
CA LEU A 108 11.63 2.12 1.27
C LEU A 108 12.57 3.33 1.21
N GLU A 109 12.26 4.41 1.93
CA GLU A 109 13.13 5.59 1.99
C GLU A 109 14.51 5.26 2.59
N ARG A 110 14.55 4.43 3.64
CA ARG A 110 15.80 4.06 4.34
C ARG A 110 16.62 3.03 3.56
N ARG A 111 15.98 1.98 3.06
CA ARG A 111 16.64 0.77 2.54
C ARG A 111 16.79 0.76 1.02
N PHE A 112 15.91 1.46 0.31
CA PHE A 112 15.88 1.52 -1.15
C PHE A 112 15.59 2.95 -1.64
N PRO A 113 16.39 3.95 -1.23
CA PRO A 113 16.11 5.36 -1.49
C PRO A 113 15.87 5.67 -2.98
N GLU A 114 16.54 4.96 -3.88
CA GLU A 114 16.35 5.06 -5.33
C GLU A 114 14.92 4.75 -5.80
N LEU A 115 14.15 3.93 -5.07
CA LEU A 115 12.75 3.65 -5.39
C LEU A 115 11.89 4.90 -5.21
N VAL A 116 12.24 5.76 -4.28
CA VAL A 116 11.47 6.96 -3.92
C VAL A 116 12.04 8.22 -4.57
N LEU A 117 13.36 8.28 -4.80
CA LEU A 117 14.05 9.46 -5.35
C LEU A 117 13.99 9.58 -6.88
N VAL A 118 13.87 8.47 -7.60
CA VAL A 118 13.87 8.48 -9.07
C VAL A 118 12.53 8.92 -9.67
N PRO A 119 11.36 8.50 -9.15
CA PRO A 119 10.08 8.98 -9.67
C PRO A 119 9.90 10.49 -9.47
N ARG A 120 9.33 11.15 -10.49
CA ARG A 120 9.12 12.60 -10.45
C ARG A 120 7.93 13.03 -9.58
N ASP A 121 6.95 12.14 -9.47
CA ASP A 121 5.69 12.37 -8.78
C ASP A 121 5.11 11.08 -8.19
N GLY A 122 4.12 11.22 -7.30
CA GLY A 122 3.49 10.08 -6.62
C GLY A 122 2.86 9.07 -7.58
N PHE A 123 2.30 9.52 -8.70
CA PHE A 123 1.74 8.60 -9.71
C PHE A 123 2.83 7.80 -10.44
N SER A 124 3.93 8.45 -10.81
CA SER A 124 5.08 7.80 -11.41
C SER A 124 5.70 6.79 -10.46
N PHE A 125 5.74 7.09 -9.17
CA PHE A 125 6.16 6.15 -8.13
C PHE A 125 5.26 4.91 -8.10
N LEU A 126 3.95 5.09 -8.00
CA LEU A 126 3.00 3.97 -7.95
C LEU A 126 3.12 3.03 -9.15
N VAL A 127 3.23 3.57 -10.36
CA VAL A 127 3.35 2.76 -11.58
C VAL A 127 4.66 1.97 -11.63
N GLN A 128 5.76 2.54 -11.09
CA GLN A 128 7.09 1.93 -11.20
C GLN A 128 7.47 1.04 -10.01
N LEU A 129 6.90 1.31 -8.83
CA LEU A 129 7.22 0.63 -7.57
C LEU A 129 7.12 -0.90 -7.70
N PRO A 130 6.03 -1.48 -8.22
CA PRO A 130 5.90 -2.92 -8.43
C PRO A 130 7.12 -3.61 -9.06
N ALA A 131 7.50 -3.17 -10.26
CA ALA A 131 8.57 -3.78 -11.04
C ALA A 131 9.94 -3.54 -10.40
N ARG A 132 10.16 -2.35 -9.83
CA ARG A 132 11.44 -1.99 -9.24
C ARG A 132 11.67 -2.67 -7.88
N LEU A 133 10.62 -2.80 -7.07
CA LEU A 133 10.70 -3.51 -5.79
C LEU A 133 11.02 -5.00 -6.02
N ALA A 134 10.39 -5.62 -7.02
CA ALA A 134 10.71 -7.00 -7.40
C ALA A 134 12.19 -7.21 -7.76
N LEU A 135 12.74 -6.33 -8.60
CA LEU A 135 14.17 -6.34 -8.94
C LEU A 135 15.06 -6.21 -7.70
N LYS A 136 14.69 -5.32 -6.77
CA LYS A 136 15.47 -5.07 -5.55
C LYS A 136 15.43 -6.21 -4.55
N LEU A 137 14.30 -6.89 -4.44
CA LEU A 137 14.15 -8.01 -3.52
C LEU A 137 14.68 -9.33 -4.08
N GLY A 138 15.20 -9.35 -5.32
CA GLY A 138 15.62 -10.58 -5.99
C GLY A 138 14.47 -11.59 -6.14
N VAL A 139 13.23 -11.12 -5.98
CA VAL A 139 12.03 -11.91 -6.15
C VAL A 139 11.71 -11.84 -7.63
N TRP A 140 12.02 -12.91 -8.35
CA TRP A 140 11.42 -13.10 -9.66
C TRP A 140 9.91 -13.19 -9.44
N LEU A 141 9.19 -12.17 -9.91
CA LEU A 141 7.77 -12.30 -10.12
C LEU A 141 7.61 -13.22 -11.33
N GLU A 142 7.73 -14.53 -11.14
CA GLU A 142 7.27 -15.48 -12.15
C GLU A 142 5.83 -15.09 -12.49
N ASP A 143 5.57 -14.77 -13.77
CA ASP A 143 4.30 -14.30 -14.32
C ASP A 143 3.82 -12.88 -13.93
N GLY A 144 4.70 -11.91 -13.65
CA GLY A 144 4.26 -10.52 -13.43
C GLY A 144 3.40 -10.32 -12.17
N ARG A 145 3.52 -11.26 -11.22
CA ARG A 145 2.84 -11.30 -9.92
C ARG A 145 3.37 -10.24 -8.95
N VAL A 146 3.05 -8.99 -9.17
CA VAL A 146 3.20 -7.97 -8.13
C VAL A 146 2.13 -8.29 -7.07
N PRO A 147 2.43 -8.22 -5.75
CA PRO A 147 1.38 -8.32 -4.75
C PRO A 147 0.23 -7.39 -5.14
N GLY A 148 -0.95 -7.99 -5.17
CA GLY A 148 -2.15 -7.57 -5.85
C GLY A 148 -2.44 -6.09 -5.91
N ILE A 149 -1.84 -5.34 -6.82
CA ILE A 149 -2.12 -3.92 -7.00
C ILE A 149 -2.33 -3.64 -8.47
N ALA A 150 -3.55 -3.29 -8.84
CA ALA A 150 -3.90 -2.82 -10.17
C ALA A 150 -4.07 -1.29 -10.14
N ILE A 151 -3.37 -0.59 -11.03
CA ILE A 151 -3.37 0.87 -11.08
C ILE A 151 -4.00 1.31 -12.40
N LEU A 152 -5.04 2.13 -12.29
CA LEU A 152 -5.65 2.83 -13.42
C LEU A 152 -5.41 4.32 -13.28
N ARG A 153 -4.88 4.94 -14.33
CA ARG A 153 -4.65 6.39 -14.36
C ARG A 153 -5.47 7.02 -15.48
N GLU A 154 -6.12 8.13 -15.17
CA GLU A 154 -6.81 8.97 -16.12
C GLU A 154 -6.58 10.45 -15.77
N GLY A 155 -5.68 11.10 -16.52
CA GLY A 155 -5.27 12.48 -16.28
C GLY A 155 -4.75 12.72 -14.86
N GLU A 156 -5.49 13.55 -14.12
CA GLU A 156 -5.21 13.99 -12.75
C GLU A 156 -5.74 13.02 -11.68
N LYS A 157 -6.34 11.90 -12.07
CA LYS A 157 -6.89 10.89 -11.18
C LYS A 157 -6.15 9.57 -11.36
N ALA A 158 -5.90 8.88 -10.26
CA ALA A 158 -5.46 7.49 -10.27
C ALA A 158 -6.37 6.67 -9.35
N MET A 159 -6.62 5.42 -9.73
CA MET A 159 -7.29 4.43 -8.91
C MET A 159 -6.33 3.27 -8.68
N VAL A 160 -6.23 2.84 -7.43
CA VAL A 160 -5.38 1.73 -7.00
C VAL A 160 -6.29 0.70 -6.38
N ARG A 161 -6.37 -0.48 -7.00
CA ARG A 161 -7.17 -1.59 -6.50
C ARG A 161 -6.25 -2.65 -5.93
N LEU A 162 -6.49 -3.04 -4.68
CA LEU A 162 -5.87 -4.22 -4.10
C LEU A 162 -6.61 -5.46 -4.59
N THR A 163 -5.86 -6.47 -5.01
CA THR A 163 -6.39 -7.82 -5.23
C THR A 163 -6.19 -8.71 -4.01
N LEU A 164 -5.43 -8.27 -3.00
CA LEU A 164 -5.38 -8.96 -1.72
C LEU A 164 -6.60 -8.57 -0.89
N SER A 165 -7.32 -9.57 -0.41
CA SER A 165 -8.46 -9.43 0.47
C SER A 165 -8.02 -9.39 1.94
N GLY A 166 -8.64 -8.53 2.74
CA GLY A 166 -8.32 -8.37 4.17
C GLY A 166 -8.47 -6.95 4.67
N ASP A 167 -9.18 -6.77 5.79
CA ASP A 167 -9.42 -5.45 6.40
C ASP A 167 -8.10 -4.75 6.77
N SER A 168 -7.19 -5.48 7.41
CA SER A 168 -5.90 -4.94 7.83
C SER A 168 -5.04 -4.63 6.61
N ILE A 169 -5.06 -5.46 5.57
CA ILE A 169 -4.35 -5.18 4.30
C ILE A 169 -4.82 -3.87 3.68
N GLY A 170 -6.14 -3.64 3.64
CA GLY A 170 -6.70 -2.37 3.18
C GLY A 170 -6.16 -1.18 3.98
N HIS A 171 -6.11 -1.28 5.30
CA HIS A 171 -5.59 -0.20 6.15
C HIS A 171 -4.06 -0.04 6.08
N VAL A 172 -3.31 -1.11 5.85
CA VAL A 172 -1.86 -1.05 5.57
C VAL A 172 -1.62 -0.28 4.27
N ALA A 173 -2.33 -0.62 3.20
CA ALA A 173 -2.23 0.10 1.94
C ALA A 173 -2.65 1.58 2.09
N GLU A 174 -3.70 1.87 2.87
CA GLU A 174 -4.13 3.23 3.19
C GLU A 174 -3.00 4.03 3.85
N GLY A 175 -2.34 3.45 4.86
CA GLY A 175 -1.20 4.06 5.55
C GLY A 175 -0.02 4.33 4.62
N PHE A 176 0.31 3.35 3.79
CA PHE A 176 1.38 3.44 2.80
C PHE A 176 1.11 4.57 1.79
N LEU A 177 -0.09 4.61 1.20
CA LEU A 177 -0.48 5.63 0.23
C LEU A 177 -0.50 7.03 0.85
N LYS A 178 -0.91 7.18 2.11
CA LYS A 178 -0.84 8.45 2.83
C LYS A 178 0.60 8.94 3.00
N ALA A 179 1.51 8.09 3.46
CA ALA A 179 2.93 8.44 3.58
C ALA A 179 3.56 8.82 2.22
N MET A 180 3.19 8.11 1.16
CA MET A 180 3.59 8.44 -0.21
C MET A 180 3.08 9.82 -0.63
N CYS A 181 1.78 10.10 -0.47
CA CYS A 181 1.20 11.41 -0.79
C CYS A 181 1.91 12.55 -0.06
N GLU A 182 2.24 12.37 1.23
CA GLU A 182 3.01 13.33 2.03
C GLU A 182 4.44 13.53 1.49
N HIS A 183 5.12 12.45 1.08
CA HIS A 183 6.47 12.53 0.53
C HIS A 183 6.52 13.39 -0.75
N PHE A 184 5.65 13.07 -1.71
CA PHE A 184 5.66 13.74 -3.01
C PHE A 184 5.01 15.13 -2.95
N GLY A 185 3.94 15.28 -2.15
CA GLY A 185 3.23 16.55 -1.97
C GLY A 185 2.47 17.02 -3.21
N ASP A 186 2.26 16.13 -4.18
CA ASP A 186 1.59 16.40 -5.45
C ASP A 186 0.29 15.60 -5.62
N THR A 187 -0.02 14.73 -4.66
CA THR A 187 -1.10 13.75 -4.72
C THR A 187 -1.75 13.66 -3.36
N VAL A 188 -3.06 13.41 -3.36
CA VAL A 188 -3.85 13.17 -2.14
C VAL A 188 -4.65 11.90 -2.29
N LEU A 189 -4.75 11.16 -1.19
CA LEU A 189 -5.68 10.05 -1.08
C LEU A 189 -7.08 10.61 -0.83
N ALA A 190 -7.95 10.52 -1.84
CA ALA A 190 -9.27 11.12 -1.79
C ALA A 190 -10.32 10.16 -1.19
N ARG A 191 -10.20 8.86 -1.48
CA ARG A 191 -11.19 7.87 -1.04
C ARG A 191 -10.60 6.48 -0.91
N MET A 192 -11.14 5.70 0.03
CA MET A 192 -11.03 4.26 0.13
C MET A 192 -12.45 3.68 0.11
N GLU A 193 -12.69 2.65 -0.68
CA GLU A 193 -13.97 1.93 -0.74
C GLU A 193 -13.74 0.45 -1.02
N GLN A 194 -14.70 -0.40 -0.65
CA GLN A 194 -14.74 -1.79 -1.09
C GLN A 194 -15.51 -1.85 -2.41
N ASP A 195 -15.02 -2.62 -3.36
CA ASP A 195 -15.75 -2.92 -4.59
C ASP A 195 -16.73 -4.08 -4.41
N ALA A 196 -17.49 -4.38 -5.47
CA ALA A 196 -18.50 -5.44 -5.46
C ALA A 196 -17.90 -6.87 -5.39
N GLU A 197 -16.60 -7.02 -5.61
CA GLU A 197 -15.86 -8.29 -5.59
C GLU A 197 -15.08 -8.46 -4.27
N GLY A 198 -15.19 -7.51 -3.32
CA GLY A 198 -14.48 -7.55 -2.04
C GLY A 198 -13.05 -7.01 -2.09
N GLY A 199 -12.65 -6.39 -3.20
CA GLY A 199 -11.36 -5.72 -3.33
C GLY A 199 -11.39 -4.31 -2.76
N THR A 200 -10.29 -3.89 -2.13
CA THR A 200 -10.14 -2.51 -1.64
C THR A 200 -9.67 -1.60 -2.76
N VAL A 201 -10.42 -0.52 -3.03
CA VAL A 201 -10.11 0.47 -4.06
C VAL A 201 -9.82 1.82 -3.43
N PHE A 202 -8.69 2.41 -3.82
CA PHE A 202 -8.30 3.76 -3.47
C PHE A 202 -8.43 4.68 -4.67
N THR A 203 -8.97 5.87 -4.45
CA THR A 203 -8.93 6.96 -5.42
C THR A 203 -7.93 8.01 -4.96
N LEU A 204 -6.96 8.32 -5.82
CA LEU A 204 -6.00 9.40 -5.64
C LEU A 204 -6.25 10.51 -6.65
N LEU A 205 -6.02 11.74 -6.22
CA LEU A 205 -6.12 12.93 -7.05
C LEU A 205 -4.80 13.70 -7.02
N ARG A 206 -4.39 14.25 -8.16
CA ARG A 206 -3.29 15.19 -8.24
C ARG A 206 -3.73 16.55 -7.70
N GLN A 207 -2.86 17.19 -6.92
CA GLN A 207 -3.12 18.52 -6.38
C GLN A 207 -2.82 19.59 -7.44
N LYS A 208 -3.81 20.43 -7.76
CA LYS A 208 -3.61 21.60 -8.63
C LYS A 208 -2.64 22.58 -7.95
N GLY A 209 -1.60 22.99 -8.68
CA GLY A 209 -0.60 23.95 -8.19
C GLY A 209 0.61 23.33 -7.50
N ALA A 210 0.69 22.00 -7.39
CA ALA A 210 1.94 21.33 -7.01
C ALA A 210 2.96 21.54 -8.15
N ALA A 211 3.79 22.58 -8.03
CA ALA A 211 4.96 22.72 -8.88
C ALA A 211 5.74 21.41 -8.79
N ALA A 212 5.98 20.75 -9.93
CA ALA A 212 6.90 19.63 -10.01
C ALA A 212 8.15 20.05 -9.26
N ARG A 213 8.45 19.43 -8.11
CA ARG A 213 9.60 19.83 -7.30
C ARG A 213 10.81 19.76 -8.20
N THR A 214 11.34 20.91 -8.61
CA THR A 214 12.65 21.00 -9.25
C THR A 214 13.66 20.66 -8.16
N ARG A 215 13.87 19.37 -7.90
CA ARG A 215 14.88 18.93 -6.94
C ARG A 215 16.24 19.11 -7.60
N ARG A 216 17.06 19.99 -7.03
CA ARG A 216 18.51 19.96 -7.20
C ARG A 216 18.96 18.56 -6.80
N ILE A 217 19.47 17.79 -7.75
CA ILE A 217 20.26 16.60 -7.47
C ILE A 217 21.46 17.09 -6.66
N VAL A 218 21.48 16.81 -5.36
CA VAL A 218 22.71 16.95 -4.57
C VAL A 218 23.49 15.67 -4.87
N PRO A 219 24.61 15.73 -5.62
CA PRO A 219 25.41 14.55 -5.84
C PRO A 219 25.88 14.02 -4.49
N LEU A 220 25.74 12.70 -4.26
CA LEU A 220 26.35 12.01 -3.14
C LEU A 220 27.87 12.26 -3.19
N ARG A 221 28.35 13.20 -2.38
CA ARG A 221 29.78 13.39 -2.13
C ARG A 221 30.22 12.36 -1.09
N ALA A 222 30.59 11.18 -1.58
CA ALA A 222 31.66 10.29 -1.09
C ALA A 222 31.29 8.82 -1.35
N PRO A 223 32.27 7.98 -1.72
CA PRO A 223 32.05 6.54 -1.85
C PRO A 223 31.77 5.92 -0.47
N VAL A 224 30.71 5.11 -0.40
CA VAL A 224 30.46 4.21 0.73
C VAL A 224 31.48 3.05 0.60
N PRO A 225 32.36 2.81 1.59
CA PRO A 225 33.23 1.65 1.55
C PRO A 225 32.39 0.37 1.69
N LEU A 226 32.72 -0.63 0.88
CA LEU A 226 32.14 -1.97 0.87
C LEU A 226 32.37 -2.70 2.20
#